data_AF-A0A7W0X6I1-F1
#
_entry.id   AF-A0A7W0X6I1-F1
#
_cell.length_a   1.000
_cell.length_b   1.000
_cell.length_c   1.000
_cell.angle_alpha   90.00
_cell.angle_beta   90.00
_cell.angle_gamma   90.00
#
_symmetry.space_group_name_H-M   'P 1'
#
loop_
_entity.id
_entity.type
_entity.pdbx_description
1 polymer ?
#
loop_
_entity_poly.entity_id
_entity_poly.type
_entity_poly.pdbx_seq_one_letter_code
_entity_poly.pdbx_strand_id
1 'polypeptide(L)' 'MQAWQHGGGFSVNAAVRIEAADRPGLERLLRYCARPPFALERLQQRDAEHLLYENTRPGSGGRGPQILIII' A
#
# COMPACT_ATOMS: atom_id res chain seq x y z
N MET A 1 17.62 11.40 -1.78
CA MET A 1 16.47 10.93 -2.59
C MET A 1 16.73 9.48 -2.97
N GLN A 2 15.86 8.55 -2.58
CA GLN A 2 16.02 7.13 -2.93
C GLN A 2 15.86 6.98 -4.45
N ALA A 3 16.92 6.51 -5.13
CA ALA A 3 16.90 6.25 -6.56
C ALA A 3 16.30 4.86 -6.81
N TRP A 4 15.07 4.81 -7.29
CA TRP A 4 14.41 3.55 -7.66
C TRP A 4 15.06 3.00 -8.93
N GLN A 5 15.56 1.75 -8.88
CA GLN A 5 16.32 1.13 -9.97
C GLN A 5 15.53 0.98 -11.29
N HIS A 6 14.20 1.18 -11.28
CA HIS A 6 13.32 1.10 -12.45
C HIS A 6 13.00 2.48 -13.08
N GLY A 7 13.91 3.45 -12.99
CA GLY A 7 13.74 4.76 -13.66
C GLY A 7 12.66 5.65 -13.05
N GLY A 8 12.24 5.38 -11.81
CA GLY A 8 11.33 6.23 -11.04
C GLY A 8 9.87 6.26 -11.51
N GLY A 9 9.50 5.50 -12.55
CA GLY A 9 8.13 5.42 -13.05
C GLY A 9 7.34 4.24 -12.46
N PHE A 10 6.01 4.36 -12.47
CA PHE A 10 5.07 3.27 -12.18
C PHE A 10 4.12 3.10 -13.37
N SER A 11 3.75 1.85 -13.67
CA SER A 11 2.77 1.55 -14.72
C SER A 11 1.36 1.80 -14.20
N VAL A 12 0.61 2.69 -14.85
CA VAL A 12 -0.81 2.95 -14.55
C VAL A 12 -1.69 2.21 -15.55
N ASN A 13 -2.64 1.42 -15.04
CA ASN A 13 -3.72 0.87 -15.85
C ASN A 13 -4.78 1.95 -16.09
N ALA A 14 -4.98 2.33 -17.36
CA ALA A 14 -5.91 3.38 -17.78
C ALA A 14 -7.31 2.87 -18.18
N ALA A 15 -7.67 1.62 -17.85
CA ALA A 15 -8.96 1.03 -18.22
C ALA A 15 -10.18 1.69 -17.54
N VAL A 16 -9.97 2.51 -16.52
CA VAL A 16 -11.03 3.24 -15.81
C VAL A 16 -10.88 4.73 -16.07
N ARG A 17 -11.96 5.35 -16.56
CA ARG A 17 -12.08 6.80 -16.76
C ARG A 17 -13.22 7.31 -15.89
N ILE A 18 -12.99 8.43 -15.21
CA ILE A 18 -13.97 9.11 -14.37
C ILE A 18 -14.14 10.51 -14.93
N GLU A 19 -15.35 10.87 -15.33
CA GLU A 19 -15.65 12.21 -15.84
C GLU A 19 -15.69 13.23 -14.70
N ALA A 20 -15.36 14.50 -14.97
CA ALA A 20 -15.28 15.54 -13.94
C ALA A 20 -16.61 15.77 -13.19
N ALA A 21 -17.74 15.49 -13.85
CA ALA A 21 -19.08 15.60 -13.28
C ALA A 21 -19.54 14.32 -12.53
N ASP A 22 -18.81 13.22 -12.62
CA ASP A 22 -19.14 11.96 -11.95
C ASP A 22 -18.70 12.00 -10.48
N ARG A 23 -19.55 12.59 -9.64
CA ARG A 23 -19.30 12.71 -8.20
C ARG A 23 -19.13 11.35 -7.50
N PRO A 24 -19.99 10.34 -7.76
CA PRO A 24 -19.79 8.99 -7.22
C PRO A 24 -18.44 8.38 -7.61
N GLY A 25 -18.02 8.51 -8.87
CA GLY A 25 -16.74 8.01 -9.35
C GLY A 25 -15.55 8.68 -8.65
N LEU A 26 -15.57 10.02 -8.55
CA LEU A 26 -14.53 10.79 -7.86
C LEU A 26 -14.44 10.43 -6.37
N GLU A 27 -15.57 10.27 -5.68
CA GLU A 27 -15.58 9.85 -4.28
C GLU A 27 -14.93 8.47 -4.12
N ARG A 28 -15.27 7.52 -4.98
CA ARG A 28 -14.68 6.17 -4.95
C ARG A 28 -13.17 6.22 -5.17
N LEU A 29 -12.68 7.07 -6.09
CA LEU A 29 -11.26 7.27 -6.32
C LEU A 29 -10.57 7.84 -5.07
N LEU A 30 -11.13 8.88 -4.45
CA LEU A 30 -10.56 9.46 -3.24
C LEU A 30 -10.52 8.46 -2.08
N ARG A 31 -11.59 7.69 -1.88
CA ARG A 31 -11.63 6.61 -0.89
C ARG A 31 -10.58 5.53 -1.17
N TYR A 32 -10.34 5.22 -2.44
CA TYR A 32 -9.29 4.28 -2.83
C TYR A 32 -7.89 4.82 -2.53
N CYS A 33 -7.61 6.08 -2.88
CA CYS A 33 -6.32 6.73 -2.59
C CYS A 33 -6.06 6.88 -1.09
N ALA A 34 -7.12 7.05 -0.29
CA ALA A 34 -7.03 7.12 1.17
C ALA A 34 -6.92 5.74 1.84
N ARG A 35 -7.15 4.64 1.11
CA ARG A 35 -7.07 3.29 1.66
C ARG A 35 -5.58 2.94 1.85
N PRO A 36 -5.14 2.62 3.08
CA PRO A 36 -3.77 2.15 3.29
C PRO A 36 -3.49 0.93 2.41
N PRO A 37 -2.28 0.79 1.85
CA PRO A 37 -1.89 -0.39 1.08
C PRO A 37 -1.77 -1.65 1.96
N PHE A 38 -1.99 -1.52 3.28
CA PHE A 38 -1.93 -2.57 4.28
C PHE A 38 -3.32 -2.89 4.81
N ALA A 39 -3.57 -4.17 5.07
CA ALA A 39 -4.72 -4.54 5.89
C ALA A 39 -4.43 -4.16 7.35
N LEU A 40 -5.16 -3.17 7.87
CA LEU A 40 -4.94 -2.63 9.21
C LEU A 40 -5.06 -3.69 10.32
N GLU A 41 -5.90 -4.71 10.12
CA GLU A 41 -6.05 -5.84 11.06
C GLU A 41 -4.77 -6.66 11.26
N ARG A 42 -3.81 -6.56 10.33
CA ARG A 42 -2.51 -7.25 10.35
C ARG A 42 -1.35 -6.33 10.73
N LEU A 43 -1.64 -5.07 11.04
CA LEU A 43 -0.65 -4.07 11.42
C LEU A 43 -0.65 -3.90 12.94
N GLN A 44 0.49 -4.15 13.57
CA GLN A 44 0.68 -4.06 15.02
C GLN A 44 1.78 -3.05 15.33
N GLN A 45 1.58 -2.20 16.34
CA GLN A 45 2.64 -1.32 16.81
C GLN A 45 3.61 -2.09 17.71
N ARG A 46 4.91 -2.04 17.38
CA ARG A 46 5.97 -2.64 18.19
C ARG A 46 6.54 -1.61 19.17
N ASP A 47 6.80 -0.41 18.70
CA ASP A 47 7.23 0.73 19.51
C ASP A 47 6.93 2.07 18.80
N ALA A 48 7.45 3.18 19.31
CA ALA A 48 7.17 4.52 18.78
C ALA A 48 7.59 4.71 17.31
N GLU A 49 8.58 3.97 16.83
CA GLU A 49 9.16 4.14 15.49
C GLU A 49 8.89 2.93 14.57
N HIS A 50 8.32 1.86 15.13
CA HIS A 50 8.24 0.57 14.45
C HIS A 50 6.83 -0.04 14.47
N LEU A 51 6.39 -0.45 13.28
CA LEU A 51 5.19 -1.25 13.07
C LEU A 51 5.57 -2.64 12.50
N LEU A 52 4.88 -3.67 12.97
CA LEU A 52 4.96 -5.03 12.44
C LEU A 52 3.74 -5.27 11.54
N TYR A 53 3.97 -5.80 10.36
CA TYR A 53 2.93 -6.22 9.44
C TYR A 53 2.98 -7.73 9.21
N GLU A 54 1.89 -8.42 9.52
CA GLU A 54 1.73 -9.84 9.26
C GLU A 54 1.40 -10.08 7.79
N ASN A 55 2.34 -10.66 7.05
CA ASN A 55 2.10 -11.08 5.68
C ASN A 55 1.34 -12.43 5.68
N THR A 56 0.53 -12.72 4.69
CA THR A 56 -0.14 -14.03 4.59
C THR A 56 0.63 -15.00 3.70
N ARG A 57 1.60 -14.49 2.94
CA ARG A 57 2.54 -15.28 2.14
C ARG A 57 3.82 -15.51 2.95
N PRO A 58 4.26 -16.77 3.11
CA PRO A 58 5.55 -17.05 3.72
C PRO A 58 6.66 -16.37 2.89
N GLY A 59 7.58 -15.70 3.58
CA GLY A 59 8.78 -15.17 2.93
C GLY A 59 9.62 -16.30 2.34
N SER A 60 10.38 -16.02 1.29
CA SER A 60 11.25 -17.00 0.62
C SER A 60 12.27 -17.69 1.53
N GLY A 61 12.50 -17.18 2.74
CA GLY A 61 13.44 -17.70 3.73
C GLY A 61 12.84 -18.50 4.90
N GLY A 62 11.57 -18.93 4.84
CA GLY A 62 10.99 -19.85 5.84
C GLY A 62 10.75 -19.30 7.25
N ARG A 63 11.16 -18.06 7.55
CA ARG A 63 10.68 -17.33 8.73
C ARG A 63 9.27 -16.84 8.47
N GLY A 64 8.44 -16.94 9.52
CA GLY A 64 7.04 -16.53 9.50
C GLY A 64 6.86 -15.11 8.94
N PRO A 65 5.70 -14.82 8.39
CA PRO A 65 5.51 -13.68 7.52
C PRO A 65 5.38 -12.36 8.32
N GLN A 66 6.50 -11.69 8.58
CA GLN A 66 6.56 -10.45 9.36
C GLN A 66 7.41 -9.42 8.62
N ILE A 67 6.85 -8.25 8.32
CA ILE A 67 7.58 -7.11 7.73
C ILE A 67 7.63 -6.00 8.77
N LEU A 68 8.83 -5.46 9.03
CA LEU A 68 9.02 -4.27 9.87
C LEU A 68 8.85 -3.03 8.98
N ILE A 69 7.93 -2.15 9.37
CA ILE A 69 7.72 -0.83 8.76
C ILE A 69 8.24 0.20 9.76
N ILE A 70 9.10 1.10 9.30
CA ILE A 70 9.58 2.26 10.06
C ILE A 70 8.74 3.45 9.60
N ILE A 71 8.13 4.17 10.54
CA ILE A 71 7.28 5.34 10.27
C ILE A 71 8.09 6.64 10.15
#